data_AF-A0A3M6XLR5-F1
#
_entry.id   AF-A0A3M6XLR5-F1
#
_cell.length_a   1.000
_cell.length_b   1.000
_cell.length_c   1.000
_cell.angle_alpha   90.00
_cell.angle_beta   90.00
_cell.angle_gamma   90.00
#
_symmetry.space_group_name_H-M   'P 1'
#
loop_
_entity.id
_entity.type
_entity.pdbx_description
1 polymer ?
#
loop_
_entity_poly.entity_id
_entity_poly.type
_entity_poly.pdbx_seq_one_letter_code
_entity_poly.pdbx_strand_id
1 'polypeptide(L)'
;MSGTGFEMAKPPSRHVKKTLPPTLSGFPGEAEIRYFVKATVNRHSFFKENSRAYTPFNFFPIEPPRPPSSGSEVFARQKHTFATLTGQEPVKSKMKGIFGLKKDNDLKSGYSTEAPFMSVDARLPEPAILNCNQEVPLRILVKKLNEFHEPIYLQSLQVSLIGNTKVRAHEVFRTETNSWVLMSKSNMGIVIGHPSDAVDTETVLDDRMWRGQPLPNTVAPSFETCNISRHYEVDVRVGLSYN
;
A
#
# COMPACT_ATOMS: atom_id res chain seq x y z
N MET A 1 40.32 8.41 24.42
CA MET A 1 40.71 8.98 23.11
C MET A 1 39.90 8.26 22.05
N SER A 2 38.75 8.83 21.69
CA SER A 2 37.79 8.21 20.75
C SER A 2 38.15 8.65 19.34
N GLY A 3 38.64 7.70 18.53
CA GLY A 3 38.94 7.94 17.13
C GLY A 3 37.65 8.21 16.36
N THR A 4 37.45 9.45 15.95
CA THR A 4 36.51 9.82 14.88
C THR A 4 37.05 9.25 13.58
N GLY A 5 36.77 7.97 13.32
CA GLY A 5 37.01 7.36 12.03
C GLY A 5 36.14 8.07 11.00
N PHE A 6 36.76 8.85 10.11
CA PHE A 6 36.12 9.26 8.88
C PHE A 6 35.81 7.98 8.09
N GLU A 7 34.57 7.52 8.16
CA GLU A 7 34.13 6.40 7.34
C GLU A 7 34.07 6.88 5.89
N MET A 8 35.03 6.42 5.09
CA MET A 8 35.10 6.74 3.68
C MET A 8 33.99 5.99 2.95
N ALA A 9 33.09 6.75 2.31
CA ALA A 9 32.00 6.19 1.54
C ALA A 9 32.54 5.20 0.49
N LYS A 10 32.14 3.93 0.61
CA LYS A 10 32.50 2.88 -0.35
C LYS A 10 31.60 3.00 -1.57
N PRO A 11 32.09 2.69 -2.78
CA PRO A 11 31.23 2.67 -3.96
C PRO A 11 30.09 1.66 -3.74
N PRO A 12 28.88 1.96 -4.23
CA PRO A 12 27.75 1.06 -4.08
C PRO A 12 28.03 -0.26 -4.79
N SER A 13 27.68 -1.38 -4.15
CA SER A 13 27.84 -2.73 -4.73
C SER A 13 27.04 -2.98 -6.01
N ARG A 14 26.03 -2.14 -6.29
CA ARG A 14 25.19 -2.22 -7.50
C ARG A 14 24.99 -0.81 -8.05
N HIS A 15 25.31 -0.62 -9.32
CA HIS A 15 25.07 0.62 -10.05
C HIS A 15 23.89 0.46 -11.02
N VAL A 16 23.00 1.45 -11.07
CA VAL A 16 21.82 1.46 -11.95
C VAL A 16 21.90 2.66 -12.89
N LYS A 17 21.88 2.41 -14.20
CA LYS A 17 21.83 3.46 -15.23
C LYS A 17 20.36 3.84 -15.50
N LYS A 18 19.83 4.77 -14.72
CA LYS A 18 18.48 5.34 -14.87
C LYS A 18 18.56 6.87 -14.88
N THR A 19 17.43 7.52 -15.18
CA THR A 19 17.30 8.97 -15.01
C THR A 19 17.61 9.36 -13.56
N LEU A 20 18.14 10.57 -13.38
CA LEU A 20 18.42 11.10 -12.05
C LEU A 20 17.09 11.21 -11.27
N PRO A 21 17.06 10.81 -9.99
CA PRO A 21 15.86 10.92 -9.15
C PRO A 21 15.51 12.38 -8.84
N PRO A 22 14.30 12.69 -8.37
CA PRO A 22 13.98 14.03 -7.85
C PRO A 22 14.83 14.37 -6.61
N THR A 23 14.92 15.66 -6.31
CA THR A 23 15.39 16.12 -4.99
C THR A 23 14.56 15.46 -3.87
N LEU A 24 15.22 14.93 -2.85
CA LEU A 24 14.60 14.28 -1.70
C LEU A 24 15.14 14.92 -0.41
N SER A 25 14.24 15.53 0.38
CA SER A 25 14.57 16.28 1.60
C SER A 25 13.72 15.88 2.83
N GLY A 26 13.16 14.67 2.85
CA GLY A 26 12.21 14.22 3.88
C GLY A 26 12.81 13.48 5.09
N PHE A 27 14.08 13.08 5.03
CA PHE A 27 14.71 12.22 6.06
C PHE A 27 15.96 12.89 6.63
N PRO A 28 15.80 13.93 7.47
CA PRO A 28 16.92 14.69 7.99
C PRO A 28 17.84 13.80 8.82
N GLY A 29 19.13 13.77 8.47
CA GLY A 29 20.13 12.94 9.14
C GLY A 29 20.21 11.49 8.66
N GLU A 30 19.32 11.06 7.75
CA GLU A 30 19.29 9.67 7.27
C GLU A 30 19.69 9.57 5.80
N ALA A 31 18.92 10.18 4.90
CA ALA A 31 19.18 10.14 3.47
C ALA A 31 18.56 11.34 2.75
N GLU A 32 19.37 11.96 1.89
CA GLU A 32 18.95 13.07 1.07
C GLU A 32 19.53 12.98 -0.34
N ILE A 33 18.81 13.57 -1.28
CA ILE A 33 19.25 13.70 -2.67
C ILE A 33 19.25 15.19 -2.97
N ARG A 34 20.43 15.77 -3.15
CA ARG A 34 20.63 17.20 -3.41
C ARG A 34 21.38 17.39 -4.72
N TYR A 35 20.96 18.40 -5.47
CA TYR A 35 21.59 18.81 -6.71
C TYR A 35 22.17 20.21 -6.56
N PHE A 36 23.32 20.43 -7.18
CA PHE A 36 23.99 21.73 -7.19
C PHE A 36 24.74 21.93 -8.50
N VAL A 37 24.83 23.19 -8.92
CA VAL A 37 25.76 23.62 -9.96
C VAL A 37 27.05 24.06 -9.28
N LYS A 38 28.20 23.60 -9.79
CA LYS A 38 29.53 23.99 -9.31
C LYS A 38 30.28 24.71 -10.43
N ALA A 39 30.59 25.98 -10.22
CA ALA A 39 31.51 26.73 -11.06
C ALA A 39 32.91 26.67 -10.44
N THR A 40 33.93 26.39 -11.25
CA THR A 40 35.32 26.34 -10.79
C THR A 40 36.19 27.16 -11.74
N VAL A 41 36.87 28.17 -11.22
CA VAL A 41 37.85 28.96 -11.99
C VAL A 41 39.20 28.28 -11.85
N ASN A 42 39.64 27.62 -12.91
CA ASN A 42 40.93 26.94 -12.94
C ASN A 42 42.06 27.96 -13.12
N ARG A 43 43.01 28.00 -12.18
CA ARG A 43 44.20 28.85 -12.22
C ARG A 43 45.40 27.98 -12.53
N HIS A 44 46.19 28.35 -13.53
CA HIS A 44 47.37 27.58 -13.96
C HIS A 44 48.57 27.62 -12.97
N SER A 45 48.39 28.11 -11.75
CA SER A 45 49.46 28.21 -10.75
C SER A 45 49.37 27.05 -9.77
N PHE A 46 50.43 26.23 -9.71
CA PHE A 46 50.52 25.09 -8.78
C PHE A 46 50.38 25.46 -7.29
N PHE A 47 50.63 26.72 -6.92
CA PHE A 47 50.56 27.19 -5.53
C PHE A 47 49.24 27.86 -5.14
N LYS A 48 48.28 28.01 -6.06
CA LYS A 48 47.01 28.71 -5.79
C LYS A 48 45.83 27.76 -5.97
N GLU A 49 44.99 27.68 -4.94
CA GLU A 49 43.75 26.91 -5.04
C GLU A 49 42.80 27.53 -6.08
N ASN A 50 42.08 26.67 -6.79
CA ASN A 50 41.03 27.07 -7.72
C ASN A 50 39.82 27.62 -6.95
N SER A 51 39.36 28.81 -7.32
CA SER A 51 38.14 29.38 -6.74
C SER A 51 36.93 28.57 -7.20
N ARG A 52 36.03 28.26 -6.27
CA ARG A 52 34.83 27.45 -6.51
C ARG A 52 33.61 28.15 -5.95
N ALA A 53 32.51 28.10 -6.69
CA ALA A 53 31.20 28.56 -6.23
C ALA A 53 30.17 27.43 -6.44
N TYR A 54 29.23 27.31 -5.51
CA TYR A 54 28.21 26.28 -5.50
C TYR A 54 26.83 26.92 -5.39
N THR A 55 25.88 26.45 -6.19
CA THR A 55 24.48 26.90 -6.14
C THR A 55 23.56 25.69 -6.14
N PRO A 56 22.85 25.39 -5.03
CA PRO A 56 21.90 24.28 -4.96
C PRO A 56 20.62 24.59 -5.74
N PHE A 57 19.93 23.55 -6.21
CA PHE A 57 18.62 23.69 -6.85
C PHE A 57 17.75 22.43 -6.64
N ASN A 58 16.44 22.59 -6.80
CA ASN A 58 15.49 21.49 -6.78
C ASN A 58 15.39 20.87 -8.17
N PHE A 59 15.70 19.59 -8.28
CA PHE A 59 15.62 18.85 -9.52
C PHE A 59 14.33 18.03 -9.55
N PHE A 60 13.58 18.21 -10.63
CA PHE A 60 12.38 17.44 -10.94
C PHE A 60 12.62 16.73 -12.27
N PRO A 61 12.81 15.40 -12.29
CA PRO A 61 13.09 14.69 -13.52
C PRO A 61 11.90 14.75 -14.47
N ILE A 62 12.22 14.83 -15.76
CA ILE A 62 11.23 14.69 -16.81
C ILE A 62 10.77 13.23 -16.84
N GLU A 63 9.46 13.04 -16.82
CA GLU A 63 8.86 11.70 -16.92
C GLU A 63 9.10 11.13 -18.32
N PRO A 64 9.55 9.86 -18.45
CA PRO A 64 9.64 9.23 -19.75
C PRO A 64 8.25 9.08 -20.40
N PRO A 65 8.17 8.90 -21.74
CA PRO A 65 6.92 8.61 -22.41
C PRO A 65 6.20 7.43 -21.75
N ARG A 66 4.91 7.61 -21.45
CA ARG A 66 4.13 6.59 -20.75
C ARG A 66 3.86 5.39 -21.64
N PRO A 67 3.79 4.17 -21.07
CA PRO A 67 3.29 3.03 -21.81
C PRO A 67 1.85 3.29 -22.27
N PRO A 68 1.43 2.75 -23.43
CA PRO A 68 0.03 2.77 -23.80
C PRO A 68 -0.82 2.02 -22.78
N SER A 69 -2.07 2.43 -22.62
CA SER A 69 -3.04 1.68 -21.81
C SER A 69 -3.26 0.30 -22.44
N SER A 70 -3.14 -0.75 -21.63
CA SER A 70 -3.46 -2.13 -22.04
C SER A 70 -4.97 -2.36 -22.10
N GLY A 71 -5.77 -1.53 -21.42
CA GLY A 71 -7.20 -1.76 -21.19
C GLY A 71 -7.51 -2.86 -20.16
N SER A 72 -6.48 -3.59 -19.70
CA SER A 72 -6.59 -4.54 -18.59
C SER A 72 -6.52 -3.84 -17.23
N GLU A 73 -6.94 -4.54 -16.18
CA GLU A 73 -6.84 -4.10 -14.80
C GLU A 73 -5.91 -5.02 -14.00
N VAL A 74 -5.17 -4.44 -13.07
CA VAL A 74 -4.52 -5.16 -11.97
C VAL A 74 -5.43 -5.17 -10.76
N PHE A 75 -5.37 -6.23 -9.96
CA PHE A 75 -6.24 -6.39 -8.80
C PHE A 75 -5.49 -6.88 -7.56
N ALA A 76 -5.93 -6.43 -6.40
CA ALA A 76 -5.60 -6.97 -5.10
C ALA A 76 -6.86 -7.59 -4.49
N ARG A 77 -6.84 -8.89 -4.23
CA ARG A 77 -7.99 -9.65 -3.70
C ARG A 77 -7.74 -10.09 -2.26
N GLN A 78 -8.69 -9.83 -1.39
CA GLN A 78 -8.71 -10.34 -0.02
C GLN A 78 -9.98 -11.14 0.23
N LYS A 79 -9.86 -12.26 0.94
CA LYS A 79 -11.01 -13.09 1.35
C LYS A 79 -11.22 -12.93 2.85
N HIS A 80 -12.48 -12.81 3.27
CA HIS A 80 -12.84 -12.65 4.66
C HIS A 80 -13.98 -13.59 5.04
N THR A 81 -13.75 -14.42 6.05
CA THR A 81 -14.76 -15.27 6.68
C THR A 81 -15.15 -14.65 8.00
N PHE A 82 -16.44 -14.41 8.19
CA PHE A 82 -16.95 -13.87 9.44
C PHE A 82 -16.89 -14.94 10.55
N ALA A 83 -16.72 -14.51 11.79
CA ALA A 83 -16.82 -15.41 12.94
C ALA A 83 -18.30 -15.69 13.21
N THR A 84 -18.69 -16.97 13.32
CA THR A 84 -20.05 -17.32 13.69
C THR A 84 -20.35 -16.79 15.09
N LEU A 85 -21.41 -15.99 15.22
CA LEU A 85 -21.97 -15.54 16.51
C LEU A 85 -22.67 -16.69 17.24
N THR A 86 -22.01 -17.81 17.46
CA THR A 86 -22.46 -18.77 18.46
C THR A 86 -22.11 -18.18 19.82
N GLY A 87 -23.11 -17.65 20.53
CA GLY A 87 -22.98 -17.09 21.89
C GLY A 87 -22.60 -18.13 22.96
N GLN A 88 -21.51 -18.86 22.76
CA GLN A 88 -20.91 -19.73 23.75
C GLN A 88 -19.53 -19.17 24.10
N GLU A 89 -19.47 -18.51 25.25
CA GLU A 89 -18.27 -18.40 26.09
C GLU A 89 -17.42 -19.68 25.97
N PRO A 90 -16.08 -19.58 25.81
CA PRO A 90 -15.23 -20.75 25.76
C PRO A 90 -15.23 -21.44 27.13
N VAL A 91 -16.15 -22.39 27.33
CA VAL A 91 -16.11 -23.29 28.48
C VAL A 91 -14.80 -24.07 28.36
N LYS A 92 -13.85 -23.71 29.22
CA LYS A 92 -12.53 -24.35 29.37
C LYS A 92 -12.70 -25.87 29.32
N SER A 93 -12.29 -26.48 28.21
CA SER A 93 -12.34 -27.93 28.03
C SER A 93 -11.29 -28.58 28.93
N LYS A 94 -11.74 -29.14 30.06
CA LYS A 94 -10.92 -30.07 30.84
C LYS A 94 -10.65 -31.32 29.99
N MET A 95 -9.37 -31.68 29.89
CA MET A 95 -8.78 -32.94 29.41
C MET A 95 -9.79 -34.07 29.12
N LYS A 96 -9.88 -34.50 27.86
CA LYS A 96 -10.53 -35.75 27.47
C LYS A 96 -9.60 -36.93 27.76
N GLY A 97 -10.05 -37.82 28.65
CA GLY A 97 -9.50 -39.17 28.82
C GLY A 97 -9.80 -40.04 27.60
N ILE A 98 -8.82 -40.89 27.26
CA ILE A 98 -8.89 -41.92 26.23
C ILE A 98 -9.74 -43.07 26.77
N PHE A 99 -10.53 -43.71 25.90
CA PHE A 99 -11.54 -44.77 26.13
C PHE A 99 -12.98 -44.29 26.37
N GLY A 100 -13.72 -44.18 25.27
CA GLY A 100 -15.18 -44.09 25.27
C GLY A 100 -15.71 -44.29 23.86
N LEU A 101 -16.13 -45.52 23.53
CA LEU A 101 -16.98 -45.78 22.38
C LEU A 101 -18.27 -44.96 22.53
N LYS A 102 -18.66 -44.23 21.48
CA LYS A 102 -20.03 -43.77 21.30
C LYS A 102 -20.47 -43.96 19.86
N LYS A 103 -21.45 -44.84 19.69
CA LYS A 103 -22.45 -44.82 18.64
C LYS A 103 -23.59 -43.96 19.20
N ASP A 104 -23.98 -42.90 18.50
CA ASP A 104 -25.36 -42.81 18.02
C ASP A 104 -25.60 -41.58 17.15
N ASN A 105 -26.47 -41.86 16.19
CA ASN A 105 -27.28 -41.01 15.33
C ASN A 105 -27.63 -39.65 15.95
N ASP A 106 -27.31 -38.57 15.25
CA ASP A 106 -28.02 -37.31 15.45
C ASP A 106 -28.51 -36.78 14.10
N LEU A 107 -29.82 -36.64 14.01
CA LEU A 107 -30.55 -36.09 12.89
C LEU A 107 -30.16 -34.63 12.76
N LYS A 108 -29.46 -34.26 11.68
CA LYS A 108 -29.23 -32.85 11.33
C LYS A 108 -30.54 -32.25 10.82
N SER A 109 -31.41 -31.88 11.77
CA SER A 109 -32.39 -30.82 11.62
C SER A 109 -31.66 -29.55 11.15
N GLY A 110 -32.19 -28.94 10.10
CA GLY A 110 -31.56 -27.89 9.31
C GLY A 110 -31.24 -26.59 10.04
N TYR A 111 -30.52 -25.75 9.30
CA TYR A 111 -29.90 -24.46 9.64
C TYR A 111 -28.56 -24.56 10.36
N SER A 112 -27.52 -24.94 9.62
CA SER A 112 -26.21 -24.35 9.87
C SER A 112 -26.28 -22.89 9.41
N THR A 113 -26.36 -21.94 10.34
CA THR A 113 -26.10 -20.52 10.07
C THR A 113 -24.61 -20.37 9.76
N GLU A 114 -24.22 -20.72 8.53
CA GLU A 114 -22.85 -20.55 8.07
C GLU A 114 -22.55 -19.05 8.08
N ALA A 115 -21.44 -18.67 8.73
CA ALA A 115 -21.05 -17.28 8.77
C ALA A 115 -20.74 -16.81 7.34
N PRO A 116 -21.05 -15.55 6.98
CA PRO A 116 -20.78 -15.09 5.64
C PRO A 116 -19.31 -15.26 5.25
N PHE A 117 -19.07 -15.56 3.98
CA PHE A 117 -17.74 -15.64 3.39
C PHE A 117 -17.74 -14.80 2.11
N MET A 118 -16.82 -13.84 2.04
CA MET A 118 -16.79 -12.87 0.95
C MET A 118 -15.36 -12.61 0.47
N SER A 119 -15.22 -12.12 -0.75
CA SER A 119 -13.98 -11.50 -1.21
C SER A 119 -14.16 -10.05 -1.59
N VAL A 120 -13.12 -9.25 -1.33
CA VAL A 120 -13.02 -7.86 -1.75
C VAL A 120 -11.87 -7.74 -2.74
N ASP A 121 -12.15 -7.16 -3.89
CA ASP A 121 -11.18 -6.85 -4.94
C ASP A 121 -11.01 -5.34 -5.06
N ALA A 122 -9.80 -4.84 -4.92
CA ALA A 122 -9.41 -3.48 -5.29
C ALA A 122 -8.67 -3.53 -6.63
N ARG A 123 -9.11 -2.76 -7.63
CA ARG A 123 -8.56 -2.79 -8.99
C ARG A 123 -8.06 -1.42 -9.44
N LEU A 124 -6.97 -1.42 -10.21
CA LEU A 124 -6.42 -0.26 -10.91
C LEU A 124 -6.21 -0.60 -12.39
N PRO A 125 -6.22 0.38 -13.31
CA PRO A 125 -5.84 0.17 -14.71
C PRO A 125 -4.38 -0.31 -14.82
N GLU A 126 -4.07 -1.05 -15.88
CA GLU A 126 -2.71 -1.44 -16.23
C GLU A 126 -2.17 -0.59 -17.40
N PRO A 127 -1.04 0.12 -17.22
CA PRO A 127 -0.20 0.17 -16.02
C PRO A 127 -0.80 1.00 -14.87
N ALA A 128 -0.54 0.58 -13.63
CA ALA A 128 -1.02 1.24 -12.41
C ALA A 128 -0.30 2.57 -12.14
N ILE A 129 -0.53 3.57 -12.99
CA ILE A 129 0.08 4.90 -12.90
C ILE A 129 -0.89 5.85 -12.20
N LEU A 130 -0.42 6.48 -11.12
CA LEU A 130 -1.15 7.52 -10.39
C LEU A 130 -0.56 8.89 -10.69
N ASN A 131 -1.43 9.89 -10.82
CA ASN A 131 -1.05 11.25 -11.13
C ASN A 131 -1.39 12.18 -9.98
N CYS A 132 -0.44 13.04 -9.62
CA CYS A 132 -0.70 14.13 -8.70
C CYS A 132 -1.79 15.05 -9.27
N ASN A 133 -2.64 15.57 -8.40
CA ASN A 133 -3.81 16.39 -8.73
C ASN A 133 -4.88 15.69 -9.60
N GLN A 134 -4.79 14.37 -9.75
CA GLN A 134 -5.82 13.57 -10.39
C GLN A 134 -6.39 12.56 -9.40
N GLU A 135 -7.61 12.11 -9.67
CA GLU A 135 -8.28 11.08 -8.88
C GLU A 135 -7.57 9.73 -9.06
N VAL A 136 -7.59 8.91 -8.00
CA VAL A 136 -7.09 7.54 -8.09
C VAL A 136 -8.13 6.71 -8.85
N PRO A 137 -7.76 6.06 -9.98
CA PRO A 137 -8.66 5.27 -10.80
C PRO A 137 -8.96 3.90 -10.15
N LEU A 138 -9.53 3.93 -8.94
CA LEU A 138 -9.79 2.76 -8.11
C LEU A 138 -11.20 2.22 -8.36
N ARG A 139 -11.30 0.90 -8.54
CA ARG A 139 -12.57 0.18 -8.57
C ARG A 139 -12.58 -0.90 -7.48
N ILE A 140 -13.63 -0.93 -6.67
CA ILE A 140 -13.75 -1.92 -5.59
C ILE A 140 -14.95 -2.82 -5.87
N LEU A 141 -14.75 -4.13 -5.80
CA LEU A 141 -15.80 -5.14 -5.94
C LEU A 141 -15.87 -6.00 -4.69
N VAL A 142 -17.08 -6.34 -4.28
CA VAL A 142 -17.35 -7.29 -3.21
C VAL A 142 -18.06 -8.49 -3.83
N LYS A 143 -17.56 -9.70 -3.58
CA LYS A 143 -18.10 -10.94 -4.14
C LYS A 143 -18.58 -11.87 -3.03
N LYS A 144 -19.79 -12.40 -3.18
CA LYS A 144 -20.38 -13.43 -2.32
C LYS A 144 -19.75 -14.80 -2.60
N LEU A 145 -19.23 -15.49 -1.59
CA LEU A 145 -18.55 -16.79 -1.75
C LEU A 145 -19.29 -17.98 -1.13
N ASN A 146 -20.25 -17.75 -0.24
CA ASN A 146 -21.13 -18.78 0.30
C ASN A 146 -22.57 -18.26 0.43
N GLU A 147 -23.50 -19.17 0.70
CA GLU A 147 -24.86 -18.81 1.08
C GLU A 147 -24.87 -18.28 2.52
N PHE A 148 -25.63 -17.22 2.75
CA PHE A 148 -25.84 -16.63 4.06
C PHE A 148 -27.25 -16.06 4.14
N HIS A 149 -27.78 -15.93 5.37
CA HIS A 149 -29.17 -15.52 5.61
C HIS A 149 -29.32 -14.07 6.07
N GLU A 150 -28.22 -13.41 6.41
CA GLU A 150 -28.19 -12.03 6.91
C GLU A 150 -27.59 -11.08 5.87
N PRO A 151 -28.12 -9.85 5.69
CA PRO A 151 -27.55 -8.89 4.77
C PRO A 151 -26.16 -8.43 5.24
N ILE A 152 -25.31 -8.10 4.26
CA ILE A 152 -23.97 -7.58 4.50
C ILE A 152 -23.97 -6.07 4.38
N TYR A 153 -23.35 -5.42 5.35
CA TYR A 153 -23.21 -3.97 5.41
C TYR A 153 -21.76 -3.54 5.24
N LEU A 154 -21.56 -2.51 4.42
CA LEU A 154 -20.35 -1.72 4.37
C LEU A 154 -20.41 -0.67 5.49
N GLN A 155 -19.54 -0.82 6.49
CA GLN A 155 -19.48 0.04 7.68
C GLN A 155 -18.42 1.12 7.57
N SER A 156 -17.28 0.83 6.95
CA SER A 156 -16.23 1.81 6.72
C SER A 156 -15.46 1.55 5.44
N LEU A 157 -14.93 2.62 4.87
CA LEU A 157 -14.05 2.59 3.70
C LEU A 157 -12.96 3.63 3.88
N GLN A 158 -11.71 3.21 3.78
CA GLN A 158 -10.56 4.10 3.77
C GLN A 158 -9.65 3.75 2.58
N VAL A 159 -9.24 4.77 1.84
CA VAL A 159 -8.27 4.65 0.76
C VAL A 159 -7.08 5.53 1.11
N SER A 160 -5.89 4.94 1.13
CA SER A 160 -4.64 5.62 1.44
C SER A 160 -3.58 5.28 0.40
N LEU A 161 -2.68 6.21 0.12
CA LEU A 161 -1.44 5.92 -0.60
C LEU A 161 -0.34 5.70 0.43
N ILE A 162 0.38 4.59 0.30
CA ILE A 162 1.52 4.26 1.15
C ILE A 162 2.78 4.36 0.29
N GLY A 163 3.72 5.22 0.68
CA GLY A 163 4.99 5.40 0.00
C GLY A 163 6.11 4.77 0.81
N ASN A 164 6.80 3.80 0.21
CA ASN A 164 7.89 3.07 0.83
C ASN A 164 9.22 3.53 0.21
N THR A 165 10.06 4.15 1.03
CA THR A 165 11.40 4.60 0.66
C THR A 165 12.43 3.66 1.25
N LYS A 166 13.09 2.86 0.41
CA LYS A 166 14.18 1.98 0.82
C LYS A 166 15.50 2.72 0.67
N VAL A 167 16.23 2.84 1.77
CA VAL A 167 17.54 3.46 1.87
C VAL A 167 18.56 2.37 2.21
N ARG A 168 19.67 2.39 1.48
CA ARG A 168 20.81 1.50 1.69
C ARG A 168 22.08 2.32 1.76
N ALA A 169 22.79 2.20 2.86
CA ALA A 169 24.12 2.76 3.06
C ALA A 169 25.02 1.66 3.60
N HIS A 170 25.95 1.17 2.78
CA HIS A 170 26.80 0.02 3.11
C HIS A 170 25.94 -1.21 3.51
N GLU A 171 26.13 -1.74 4.71
CA GLU A 171 25.38 -2.87 5.29
C GLU A 171 24.12 -2.44 6.06
N VAL A 172 23.84 -1.13 6.09
CA VAL A 172 22.63 -0.59 6.74
C VAL A 172 21.52 -0.49 5.71
N PHE A 173 20.42 -1.16 6.00
CA PHE A 173 19.19 -1.14 5.22
C PHE A 173 18.07 -0.59 6.08
N ARG A 174 17.33 0.38 5.55
CA ARG A 174 16.17 0.95 6.22
C ARG A 174 15.04 1.17 5.22
N THR A 175 13.82 0.97 5.69
CA THR A 175 12.62 1.27 4.91
C THR A 175 11.82 2.27 5.70
N GLU A 176 11.62 3.44 5.11
CA GLU A 176 10.78 4.51 5.63
C GLU A 176 9.45 4.51 4.93
N THR A 177 8.37 4.54 5.71
CA THR A 177 7.00 4.48 5.19
C THR A 177 6.27 5.80 5.47
N ASN A 178 5.75 6.41 4.41
CA ASN A 178 4.90 7.58 4.48
C ASN A 178 3.47 7.19 4.09
N SER A 179 2.47 7.77 4.72
CA SER A 179 1.06 7.51 4.41
C SER A 179 0.33 8.81 4.08
N TRP A 180 -0.47 8.77 3.01
CA TRP A 180 -1.39 9.83 2.63
C TRP A 180 -2.80 9.25 2.61
N VAL A 181 -3.62 9.63 3.58
CA VAL A 181 -5.05 9.26 3.60
C VAL A 181 -5.76 10.10 2.55
N LEU A 182 -6.26 9.47 1.48
CA LEU A 182 -6.98 10.14 0.40
C LEU A 182 -8.43 10.35 0.78
N MET A 183 -9.03 9.34 1.41
CA MET A 183 -10.36 9.43 1.98
C MET A 183 -10.53 8.41 3.12
N SER A 184 -11.40 8.74 4.07
CA SER A 184 -11.83 7.83 5.11
C SER A 184 -13.28 8.12 5.49
N LYS A 185 -14.12 7.09 5.46
CA LYS A 185 -15.54 7.13 5.80
C LYS A 185 -15.85 6.01 6.78
N SER A 186 -16.66 6.30 7.80
CA SER A 186 -17.11 5.36 8.82
C SER A 186 -18.62 5.52 9.05
N ASN A 187 -19.22 4.58 9.78
CA ASN A 187 -20.65 4.56 10.10
C ASN A 187 -21.54 4.62 8.85
N MET A 188 -21.13 3.94 7.78
CA MET A 188 -21.79 4.04 6.47
C MET A 188 -23.11 3.27 6.44
N GLY A 189 -23.18 2.08 7.05
CA GLY A 189 -24.39 1.27 7.11
C GLY A 189 -25.01 0.92 5.74
N ILE A 190 -24.20 0.88 4.67
CA ILE A 190 -24.69 0.66 3.30
C ILE A 190 -24.84 -0.84 3.07
N VAL A 191 -26.01 -1.30 2.63
CA VAL A 191 -26.21 -2.70 2.26
C VAL A 191 -25.50 -3.00 0.94
N ILE A 192 -24.63 -4.03 0.92
CA ILE A 192 -23.81 -4.41 -0.25
C ILE A 192 -23.95 -5.88 -0.66
N GLY A 193 -24.72 -6.66 0.08
CA GLY A 193 -25.04 -8.04 -0.29
C GLY A 193 -26.34 -8.49 0.37
N HIS A 194 -27.22 -9.11 -0.42
CA HIS A 194 -28.47 -9.66 0.04
C HIS A 194 -28.39 -11.19 0.18
N PRO A 195 -29.15 -11.77 1.12
CA PRO A 195 -29.28 -13.22 1.25
C PRO A 195 -29.80 -13.89 -0.04
N SER A 196 -30.70 -13.21 -0.75
CA SER A 196 -31.31 -13.66 -2.01
C SER A 196 -30.34 -13.70 -3.19
N ASP A 197 -29.18 -13.03 -3.10
CA ASP A 197 -28.22 -13.00 -4.19
C ASP A 197 -27.61 -14.38 -4.39
N ALA A 198 -27.41 -14.80 -5.64
CA ALA A 198 -26.73 -16.06 -5.91
C ALA A 198 -25.28 -16.02 -5.38
N VAL A 199 -24.73 -17.18 -5.02
CA VAL A 199 -23.28 -17.30 -4.79
C VAL A 199 -22.55 -16.85 -6.05
N ASP A 200 -21.37 -16.28 -5.87
CA ASP A 200 -20.55 -15.63 -6.91
C ASP A 200 -21.07 -14.28 -7.45
N THR A 201 -22.17 -13.74 -6.92
CA THR A 201 -22.60 -12.38 -7.26
C THR A 201 -21.54 -11.35 -6.88
N GLU A 202 -21.18 -10.48 -7.83
CA GLU A 202 -20.23 -9.37 -7.65
C GLU A 202 -20.99 -8.04 -7.54
N THR A 203 -20.85 -7.38 -6.39
CA THR A 203 -21.37 -6.03 -6.14
C THR A 203 -20.25 -5.02 -6.34
N VAL A 204 -20.40 -4.12 -7.31
CA VAL A 204 -19.48 -3.00 -7.51
C VAL A 204 -19.83 -1.89 -6.51
N LEU A 205 -18.84 -1.45 -5.73
CA LEU A 205 -19.01 -0.32 -4.83
C LEU A 205 -19.07 0.99 -5.62
N ASP A 206 -20.00 1.86 -5.23
CA ASP A 206 -20.20 3.18 -5.85
C ASP A 206 -18.97 4.08 -5.67
N ASP A 207 -18.35 4.45 -6.79
CA ASP A 207 -17.12 5.22 -6.80
C ASP A 207 -17.31 6.66 -6.31
N ARG A 208 -18.54 7.18 -6.27
CA ARG A 208 -18.88 8.48 -5.66
C ARG A 208 -18.43 8.55 -4.19
N MET A 209 -18.15 7.41 -3.56
CA MET A 209 -17.59 7.37 -2.22
C MET A 209 -16.17 7.94 -2.14
N TRP A 210 -15.32 7.77 -3.17
CA TRP A 210 -13.94 8.25 -3.23
C TRP A 210 -13.64 9.20 -4.40
N ARG A 211 -14.55 9.33 -5.37
CA ARG A 211 -14.47 10.29 -6.48
C ARG A 211 -14.35 11.72 -5.93
N GLY A 212 -13.61 12.59 -6.62
CA GLY A 212 -13.34 13.96 -6.22
C GLY A 212 -12.22 14.13 -5.20
N GLN A 213 -11.53 13.06 -4.80
CA GLN A 213 -10.38 13.10 -3.89
C GLN A 213 -9.07 12.95 -4.69
N PRO A 214 -8.43 14.05 -5.10
CA PRO A 214 -7.22 13.99 -5.90
C PRO A 214 -6.00 13.58 -5.06
N LEU A 215 -5.03 12.96 -5.70
CA LEU A 215 -3.73 12.71 -5.10
C LEU A 215 -3.01 14.05 -4.79
N PRO A 216 -2.46 14.28 -3.58
CA PRO A 216 -1.76 15.52 -3.26
C PRO A 216 -0.56 15.79 -4.17
N ASN A 217 -0.33 17.06 -4.54
CA ASN A 217 0.84 17.49 -5.31
C ASN A 217 2.18 17.41 -4.55
N THR A 218 2.13 17.10 -3.25
CA THR A 218 3.32 16.92 -2.40
C THR A 218 3.89 15.50 -2.50
N VAL A 219 3.21 14.60 -3.19
CA VAL A 219 3.68 13.23 -3.42
C VAL A 219 4.77 13.25 -4.49
N ALA A 220 5.98 12.87 -4.11
CA ALA A 220 7.10 12.74 -5.05
C ALA A 220 6.88 11.55 -6.01
N PRO A 221 7.48 11.55 -7.21
CA PRO A 221 7.38 10.39 -8.10
C PRO A 221 8.15 9.19 -7.54
N SER A 222 7.77 7.99 -8.01
CA SER A 222 8.57 6.77 -7.84
C SER A 222 9.92 6.93 -8.53
N PHE A 223 10.99 6.39 -7.91
CA PHE A 223 12.31 6.38 -8.52
C PHE A 223 13.16 5.23 -7.96
N GLU A 224 14.23 4.89 -8.68
CA GLU A 224 15.21 3.90 -8.24
C GLU A 224 16.62 4.40 -8.56
N THR A 225 17.47 4.38 -7.54
CA THR A 225 18.91 4.59 -7.65
C THR A 225 19.66 3.41 -7.04
N CYS A 226 20.99 3.47 -7.07
CA CYS A 226 21.87 2.47 -6.45
C CYS A 226 21.58 2.22 -4.96
N ASN A 227 21.16 3.26 -4.23
CA ASN A 227 21.12 3.28 -2.78
C ASN A 227 19.77 3.71 -2.22
N ILE A 228 18.95 4.43 -3.00
CA ILE A 228 17.64 4.92 -2.56
C ILE A 228 16.62 4.56 -3.63
N SER A 229 15.50 3.96 -3.22
CA SER A 229 14.36 3.73 -4.10
C SER A 229 13.07 4.09 -3.39
N ARG A 230 12.08 4.54 -4.15
CA ARG A 230 10.75 4.88 -3.66
C ARG A 230 9.70 4.26 -4.56
N HIS A 231 8.76 3.55 -3.95
CA HIS A 231 7.60 2.94 -4.59
C HIS A 231 6.35 3.22 -3.76
N TYR A 232 5.19 3.02 -4.38
CA TYR A 232 3.92 3.34 -3.79
C TYR A 232 2.95 2.17 -3.91
N GLU A 233 2.08 2.05 -2.92
CA GLU A 233 1.00 1.08 -2.84
C GLU A 233 -0.30 1.80 -2.49
N VAL A 234 -1.40 1.43 -3.15
CA VAL A 234 -2.74 1.89 -2.76
C VAL A 234 -3.26 0.92 -1.70
N ASP A 235 -3.41 1.41 -0.48
CA ASP A 235 -4.00 0.68 0.65
C ASP A 235 -5.50 0.96 0.72
N VAL A 236 -6.30 -0.10 0.62
CA VAL A 236 -7.77 -0.03 0.69
C VAL A 236 -8.24 -0.85 1.88
N ARG A 237 -8.84 -0.17 2.85
CA ARG A 237 -9.41 -0.81 4.05
C ARG A 237 -10.92 -0.75 3.98
N VAL A 238 -11.54 -1.92 4.07
CA VAL A 238 -12.99 -2.08 3.99
C VAL A 238 -13.46 -2.73 5.29
N GLY A 239 -14.32 -2.04 6.02
CA GLY A 239 -14.99 -2.58 7.20
C GLY A 239 -16.36 -3.13 6.82
N LEU A 240 -16.57 -4.43 7.05
CA LEU A 240 -17.81 -5.13 6.75
C LEU A 240 -18.45 -5.60 8.06
N SER A 241 -19.78 -5.67 8.09
CA SER A 241 -20.54 -6.30 9.17
C SER A 241 -21.74 -7.07 8.63
N TYR A 242 -22.30 -7.92 9.47
CA TYR A 242 -23.52 -8.68 9.21
C TYR A 242 -24.30 -8.77 10.53
N ASN A 243 -25.64 -8.78 10.46
CA ASN A 243 -26.57 -8.74 11.60
C ASN A 243 -27.83 -9.55 11.31
#